data_AF-A0A3M1QXA7-F1
#
_entry.id   AF-A0A3M1QXA7-F1
#
_cell.length_a   1.000
_cell.length_b   1.000
_cell.length_c   1.000
_cell.angle_alpha   90.00
_cell.angle_beta   90.00
_cell.angle_gamma   90.00
#
_symmetry.space_group_name_H-M   'P 1'
#
loop_
_entity.id
_entity.type
_entity.pdbx_description
1 polymer ?
#
loop_
_entity_poly.entity_id
_entity_poly.type
_entity_poly.pdbx_seq_one_letter_code
_entity_poly.pdbx_strand_id
1 'polypeptide(L)'
;MLDLLKKMVYLGLGAAAITEEKLRQTLDEMIVQGKLGEKEGEELLQEFLQALSENQQKLQTLIEDRIRHFLQDLPLVTKEELQRLERRLESLERRLEQVEREPQA
;
A
#
# COMPACT_ATOMS: atom_id res chain seq x y z
N MET A 1 -14.73 -0.35 -13.38
CA MET A 1 -13.34 -0.05 -12.94
C MET A 1 -13.27 1.21 -12.10
N LEU A 2 -13.50 2.41 -12.67
CA LEU A 2 -13.43 3.69 -11.95
C LEU A 2 -14.35 3.78 -10.71
N ASP A 3 -15.55 3.21 -10.81
CA ASP A 3 -16.52 3.20 -9.70
C ASP A 3 -16.05 2.40 -8.48
N LEU A 4 -15.30 1.32 -8.70
CA LEU A 4 -14.73 0.51 -7.62
C LEU A 4 -13.60 1.27 -6.92
N LEU A 5 -12.77 1.98 -7.70
CA LEU A 5 -11.68 2.80 -7.17
C LEU A 5 -12.22 3.99 -6.36
N LYS A 6 -13.28 4.65 -6.85
CA LYS A 6 -14.02 5.67 -6.09
C LYS A 6 -14.57 5.13 -4.78
N LYS A 7 -15.24 3.97 -4.81
CA LYS A 7 -15.78 3.33 -3.59
C LYS A 7 -14.67 2.99 -2.59
N MET A 8 -13.52 2.50 -3.05
CA MET A 8 -12.37 2.23 -2.20
C MET A 8 -11.80 3.51 -1.56
N VAL A 9 -11.73 4.61 -2.32
CA VAL A 9 -11.31 5.91 -1.79
C VAL A 9 -12.32 6.43 -0.75
N TYR A 10 -13.62 6.37 -1.03
CA TYR A 10 -14.64 6.79 -0.06
C TYR A 10 -14.66 5.93 1.20
N LEU A 11 -14.47 4.61 1.08
CA LEU A 11 -14.29 3.71 2.22
C LEU A 11 -13.03 4.03 3.02
N GLY A 12 -11.91 4.31 2.33
CA GLY A 12 -10.67 4.73 2.98
C GLY A 12 -10.82 6.04 3.75
N LEU A 13 -11.51 7.03 3.16
CA LEU A 13 -11.82 8.30 3.83
C LEU A 13 -12.76 8.12 5.02
N GLY A 14 -13.78 7.25 4.90
CA GLY A 14 -14.71 6.95 5.99
C GLY A 14 -14.04 6.18 7.14
N ALA A 15 -13.17 5.23 6.84
CA ALA A 15 -12.39 4.49 7.84
C ALA A 15 -11.33 5.38 8.50
N ALA A 16 -10.66 6.26 7.75
CA ALA A 16 -9.71 7.21 8.30
C ALA A 16 -10.36 8.29 9.19
N ALA A 17 -11.66 8.56 9.00
CA ALA A 17 -12.42 9.46 9.86
C ALA A 17 -12.75 8.85 11.24
N ILE A 18 -12.68 7.52 11.38
CA ILE A 18 -12.84 6.84 12.67
C ILE A 18 -11.52 6.95 13.42
N THR A 19 -11.46 7.86 14.39
CA THR A 19 -10.33 8.03 15.31
C THR A 19 -10.60 7.36 16.65
N GLU A 20 -9.53 7.06 17.40
CA GLU A 20 -9.66 6.57 18.79
C GLU A 20 -10.53 7.51 19.63
N GLU A 21 -10.35 8.83 19.48
CA GLU A 21 -11.13 9.84 20.18
C GLU A 21 -12.63 9.76 19.86
N LYS A 22 -12.99 9.56 18.59
CA LYS A 22 -14.39 9.43 18.20
C LYS A 22 -15.03 8.16 18.73
N LEU A 23 -14.26 7.07 18.76
CA LEU A 23 -14.71 5.79 19.30
C LEU A 23 -14.89 5.87 20.82
N ARG A 24 -13.92 6.45 21.53
CA ARG A 24 -13.99 6.69 22.97
C ARG A 24 -15.21 7.54 23.33
N GLN A 25 -15.43 8.65 22.62
CA GLN A 25 -16.62 9.47 22.81
C GLN A 25 -17.93 8.67 22.63
N THR A 26 -17.98 7.79 21.63
CA THR A 26 -19.18 6.98 21.35
C THR A 26 -19.44 5.98 22.47
N LEU A 27 -18.38 5.34 23.01
CA LEU A 27 -18.48 4.41 24.12
C LEU A 27 -18.84 5.13 25.43
N ASP A 28 -18.28 6.31 25.67
CA ASP A 28 -18.61 7.17 26.83
C ASP A 28 -20.09 7.57 26.81
N GLU A 29 -20.63 7.94 25.64
CA GLU A 29 -22.06 8.22 25.49
C GLU A 29 -22.95 7.01 25.84
N MET A 30 -22.50 5.79 25.50
CA MET A 30 -23.21 4.55 25.85
C MET A 30 -23.14 4.26 27.35
N ILE A 31 -22.02 4.57 28.01
CA ILE A 31 -21.86 4.46 29.47
C ILE A 31 -22.82 5.43 30.17
N VAL A 32 -22.85 6.70 29.75
CA VAL A 32 -23.74 7.73 30.32
C VAL A 32 -25.22 7.36 30.15
N GLN A 33 -25.57 6.74 29.02
CA GLN A 33 -26.93 6.24 28.79
C GLN A 33 -27.29 4.98 29.60
N GLY A 34 -26.35 4.46 30.39
CA GLY A 34 -26.53 3.23 31.18
C GLY A 34 -26.62 1.96 30.33
N LYS A 35 -26.21 2.03 29.06
CA LYS A 35 -26.22 0.90 28.12
C LYS A 35 -24.96 0.05 28.22
N LEU A 36 -23.93 0.55 28.90
CA LEU A 36 -22.62 -0.07 29.01
C LEU A 36 -22.00 0.28 30.37
N GLY A 37 -21.27 -0.65 30.98
CA GLY A 37 -20.44 -0.35 32.16
C GLY A 37 -19.14 0.34 31.79
N GLU A 38 -18.56 1.15 32.70
CA GLU A 38 -17.26 1.82 32.46
C GLU A 38 -16.14 0.83 32.10
N LYS A 39 -16.02 -0.28 32.86
CA LYS A 39 -15.03 -1.32 32.56
C LYS A 39 -15.23 -1.96 31.19
N GLU A 40 -16.49 -2.19 30.84
CA GLU A 40 -16.87 -2.85 29.58
C GLU A 40 -16.60 -1.94 28.38
N GLY A 41 -16.78 -0.62 28.54
CA GLY A 41 -16.38 0.36 27.53
C GLY A 41 -14.87 0.42 27.30
N GLU A 42 -14.07 0.42 28.37
CA GLU A 42 -12.61 0.45 28.23
C GLU A 42 -12.07 -0.85 27.62
N GLU A 43 -12.65 -2.01 27.97
CA GLU A 43 -12.33 -3.30 27.35
C GLU A 43 -12.66 -3.31 25.84
N LEU A 44 -13.86 -2.85 25.45
CA LEU A 44 -14.25 -2.76 24.04
C LEU A 44 -13.36 -1.82 23.23
N LEU A 45 -12.92 -0.71 23.83
CA LEU A 45 -12.00 0.21 23.18
C LEU A 45 -10.66 -0.47 22.90
N GLN A 46 -10.10 -1.17 23.89
CA GLN A 46 -8.84 -1.91 23.75
C GLN A 46 -8.95 -3.03 22.71
N GLU A 47 -10.01 -3.83 22.76
CA GLU A 47 -10.26 -4.89 21.78
C GLU A 47 -10.35 -4.33 20.35
N PHE A 48 -11.02 -3.19 20.16
CA PHE A 48 -11.14 -2.56 18.86
C PHE A 48 -9.78 -2.07 18.35
N LEU A 49 -8.99 -1.39 19.19
CA LEU A 49 -7.66 -0.91 18.81
C LEU A 49 -6.71 -2.05 18.48
N GLN A 50 -6.75 -3.14 19.25
CA GLN A 50 -5.96 -4.32 18.99
C GLN A 50 -6.36 -4.99 17.67
N ALA A 51 -7.66 -5.21 17.45
CA ALA A 51 -8.18 -5.77 16.21
C ALA A 51 -7.84 -4.90 14.99
N LEU A 52 -7.84 -3.57 15.15
CA LEU A 52 -7.45 -2.64 14.11
C LEU A 52 -5.97 -2.81 13.72
N SER A 53 -5.08 -2.90 14.70
CA SER A 53 -3.65 -3.11 14.49
C SER A 53 -3.37 -4.43 13.76
N GLU A 54 -3.99 -5.53 14.19
CA GLU A 54 -3.83 -6.84 13.57
C GLU A 54 -4.37 -6.87 12.13
N ASN A 55 -5.50 -6.21 11.89
CA ASN A 55 -6.10 -6.14 10.55
C ASN A 55 -5.30 -5.22 9.60
N GLN A 56 -4.68 -4.13 10.09
CA GLN A 56 -3.84 -3.26 9.27
C GLN A 56 -2.66 -4.02 8.65
N GLN A 57 -1.93 -4.82 9.43
CA GLN A 57 -0.79 -5.58 8.89
C GLN A 57 -1.22 -6.63 7.85
N LYS A 58 -2.32 -7.33 8.10
CA LYS A 58 -2.90 -8.29 7.15
C LYS A 58 -3.33 -7.61 5.86
N LEU A 59 -4.02 -6.47 5.97
CA LEU A 59 -4.42 -5.65 4.82
C LEU A 59 -3.22 -5.16 4.01
N GLN A 60 -2.19 -4.66 4.68
CA GLN A 60 -0.99 -4.18 4.01
C GLN A 60 -0.32 -5.29 3.20
N THR A 61 -0.13 -6.47 3.82
CA THR A 61 0.46 -7.64 3.14
C THR A 61 -0.38 -8.06 1.93
N LEU A 62 -1.71 -8.15 2.09
CA LEU A 62 -2.61 -8.51 1.00
C LEU A 62 -2.58 -7.50 -0.15
N ILE A 63 -2.51 -6.20 0.15
CA ILE A 63 -2.42 -5.14 -0.85
C ILE A 63 -1.08 -5.23 -1.58
N GLU A 64 0.03 -5.36 -0.86
CA GLU A 64 1.37 -5.48 -1.43
C GLU A 64 1.48 -6.69 -2.36
N ASP A 65 1.01 -7.86 -1.92
CA ASP A 65 1.00 -9.09 -2.73
C ASP A 65 0.14 -8.94 -3.97
N ARG A 66 -1.04 -8.30 -3.84
CA ARG A 66 -1.96 -8.16 -4.97
C ARG A 66 -1.49 -7.13 -5.99
N ILE A 67 -0.88 -6.04 -5.53
CA ILE A 67 -0.20 -5.07 -6.41
C ILE A 67 0.97 -5.77 -7.11
N ARG A 68 1.79 -6.54 -6.38
CA ARG A 68 2.93 -7.26 -6.96
C ARG A 68 2.49 -8.25 -8.03
N HIS A 69 1.44 -9.05 -7.78
CA HIS A 69 0.88 -9.98 -8.78
C HIS A 69 0.37 -9.22 -10.01
N PHE A 70 -0.41 -8.16 -9.80
CA PHE A 70 -0.94 -7.36 -10.90
C PHE A 70 0.16 -6.71 -11.75
N LEU A 71 1.25 -6.26 -11.13
CA LEU A 71 2.41 -5.70 -11.82
C LEU A 71 3.22 -6.76 -12.59
N GLN A 72 3.25 -8.01 -12.12
CA GLN A 72 3.90 -9.13 -12.82
C GLN A 72 3.12 -9.57 -14.08
N ASP A 73 1.79 -9.49 -14.03
CA ASP A 73 0.92 -9.85 -15.16
C ASP A 73 0.88 -8.78 -16.26
N LEU A 74 1.33 -7.56 -15.95
CA LEU A 74 1.46 -6.49 -16.94
C LEU A 74 2.83 -6.57 -17.65
N PRO A 75 2.92 -6.25 -18.95
CA PRO A 75 4.19 -6.16 -19.65
C PRO A 75 4.95 -4.88 -19.25
N LEU A 76 5.31 -4.77 -17.97
CA LEU A 76 6.07 -3.67 -17.40
C LEU A 76 7.53 -4.11 -17.23
N VAL A 77 8.44 -3.32 -17.79
CA VAL A 77 9.88 -3.51 -17.59
C VAL A 77 10.24 -3.04 -16.19
N THR A 78 10.88 -3.90 -15.40
CA THR A 78 11.39 -3.53 -14.08
C THR A 78 12.55 -2.54 -14.20
N LYS A 79 12.82 -1.77 -13.14
CA LYS A 79 13.94 -0.81 -13.14
C LYS A 79 15.28 -1.53 -13.33
N GLU A 80 15.42 -2.71 -12.76
CA GLU A 80 16.60 -3.57 -12.88
C GLU A 80 16.82 -4.05 -14.32
N GLU A 81 15.74 -4.45 -15.02
CA GLU A 81 15.79 -4.84 -16.42
C GLU A 81 16.17 -3.67 -17.33
N LEU A 82 15.62 -2.47 -17.07
CA LEU A 82 15.97 -1.25 -17.80
C LEU A 82 17.46 -0.92 -17.64
N GLN A 83 17.97 -0.91 -16.40
CA GLN A 83 19.39 -0.66 -16.12
C GLN A 83 20.32 -1.71 -16.74
N ARG A 84 19.87 -2.96 -16.85
CA ARG A 84 20.60 -4.02 -17.55
C ARG A 84 20.65 -3.74 -19.04
N LEU A 85 19.55 -3.24 -19.62
CA LEU A 85 19.49 -2.85 -21.03
C LEU A 85 20.41 -1.65 -21.31
N GLU A 86 20.36 -0.61 -20.47
CA GLU A 86 21.22 0.58 -20.58
C GLU A 86 22.70 0.23 -20.57
N ARG A 87 23.15 -0.63 -19.64
CA ARG A 87 24.55 -1.09 -19.60
C ARG A 87 24.96 -1.88 -20.84
N ARG A 88 24.06 -2.70 -21.37
CA ARG A 88 24.32 -3.44 -22.62
C ARG A 88 24.41 -2.47 -23.81
N LEU A 89 23.56 -1.45 -23.84
CA LEU A 89 23.57 -0.42 -24.87
C LEU A 89 24.88 0.35 -24.84
N GLU A 90 25.31 0.83 -23.66
CA GLU A 90 26.57 1.55 -23.47
C GLU A 90 27.78 0.69 -23.90
N SER A 91 27.77 -0.61 -23.57
CA SER A 91 28.82 -1.53 -24.02
C SER A 91 28.84 -1.72 -25.54
N LEU A 92 27.68 -1.70 -26.20
CA LEU A 92 27.58 -1.83 -27.65
C LEU A 92 28.01 -0.54 -28.34
N GLU A 93 27.60 0.62 -27.83
CA GLU A 93 28.01 1.95 -28.31
C GLU A 93 29.54 2.09 -28.28
N ARG A 94 30.18 1.73 -27.16
CA ARG A 94 31.65 1.74 -27.04
C ARG A 94 32.35 0.83 -28.05
N ARG A 95 31.77 -0.34 -28.33
CA ARG A 95 32.32 -1.28 -29.33
C ARG A 95 32.14 -0.75 -30.75
N LEU A 96 31.01 -0.10 -31.03
CA LEU A 96 30.76 0.53 -32.32
C LEU A 96 31.78 1.64 -32.57
N GLU A 97 32.04 2.50 -31.57
CA GLU A 97 33.06 3.56 -31.66
C GLU A 97 34.48 3.01 -31.93
N GLN A 98 34.82 1.84 -31.38
CA GLN A 98 36.12 1.20 -31.64
C GLN A 98 36.20 0.69 -33.09
N VAL A 99 35.15 0.05 -33.58
CA VAL A 99 35.07 -0.47 -34.95
C VAL A 99 35.02 0.66 -35.97
N GLU A 100 34.36 1.79 -35.68
CA GLU A 100 34.31 2.97 -36.53
C GLU A 100 35.63 3.76 -36.57
N ARG A 101 36.52 3.57 -35.58
CA ARG A 101 37.87 4.15 -35.57
C ARG A 101 38.91 3.32 -36.31
N GLU A 102 38.69 2.01 -36.48
CA GLU A 102 39.58 1.10 -37.21
C GLU A 102 39.51 1.12 -38.77
N PRO A 103 38.55 1.72 -39.52
CA PRO A 103 38.53 1.59 -40.99
C PRO A 103 39.37 2.62 -41.76
N GLN A 104 40.27 3.38 -41.12
CA GLN A 104 41.11 4.38 -41.82
C GLN A 104 42.61 4.26 -41.49
N ALA A 105 43.15 3.05 -41.49
CA ALA A 105 44.60 2.80 -41.58
C ALA A 105 44.94 2.02 -42.86
#